data_AF-A0AAN8FCE4-F1
#
_entry.id   AF-A0AAN8FCE4-F1
#
_cell.length_a   1.000
_cell.length_b   1.000
_cell.length_c   1.000
_cell.angle_alpha   90.00
_cell.angle_beta   90.00
_cell.angle_gamma   90.00
#
_symmetry.space_group_name_H-M   'P 1'
#
loop_
_entity.id
_entity.type
_entity.pdbx_description
1 polymer ?
#
loop_
_entity_poly.entity_id
_entity_poly.type
_entity_poly.pdbx_seq_one_letter_code
_entity_poly.pdbx_strand_id
1 'polypeptide(L)'
;MEVEMEQAEKDFNVGPCHTNAQHINTLFRRAFEDLMATNKDNSEKRFADVQDELKEQSEEIVLLKNIMDKPGVGSGAKDDTNEMNDDVCFSRMVDEVRVVKEPGPIRDLPSLVCESEDSDGEGNVRFVAAEEDDRMHIDELLEEPSSLSNRERVVDVLPPDRIVEIVHEGRGSDRAPESEREDHSRARRRSPSRPRRDRNDRRRRELRWIINELEERMDWMERDLQDFPYRIESRSPYMNPTLNCAFCDRESEPKMEDYERTILLPILSQNCGCYEDCAYRRKGCYYCNRVKGTAFQSFIPDDRGHHPALCNIPDRRDEARRQTEEVRQELRRLIRKYDAAARRDA
;
A
#
# COMPACT_ATOMS: atom_id res chain seq x y z
N MET A 1 -23.94 -1.03 -19.73
CA MET A 1 -23.16 0.19 -19.45
C MET A 1 -22.42 0.74 -20.67
N GLU A 2 -21.31 0.17 -21.16
CA GLU A 2 -20.58 0.74 -22.33
C GLU A 2 -21.46 0.88 -23.59
N VAL A 3 -22.25 -0.16 -23.89
CA VAL A 3 -23.18 -0.15 -25.04
C VAL A 3 -24.31 0.88 -24.87
N GLU A 4 -24.75 1.14 -23.63
CA GLU A 4 -25.80 2.12 -23.34
C GLU A 4 -25.27 3.55 -23.36
N MET A 5 -24.00 3.75 -22.96
CA MET A 5 -23.33 5.04 -23.08
C MET A 5 -23.02 5.38 -24.54
N GLU A 6 -22.55 4.42 -25.35
CA GLU A 6 -22.35 4.64 -26.78
C GLU A 6 -23.65 4.97 -27.51
N GLN A 7 -24.76 4.36 -27.09
CA GLN A 7 -26.08 4.66 -27.66
C GLN A 7 -26.57 6.05 -27.24
N ALA A 8 -26.43 6.42 -25.96
CA ALA A 8 -26.78 7.74 -25.47
C ALA A 8 -25.94 8.85 -26.12
N GLU A 9 -24.65 8.59 -26.39
CA GLU A 9 -23.76 9.52 -27.10
C GLU A 9 -24.15 9.67 -28.58
N LYS A 10 -24.52 8.57 -29.26
CA LYS A 10 -25.04 8.64 -30.64
C LYS A 10 -26.36 9.41 -30.72
N ASP A 11 -27.26 9.19 -29.77
CA ASP A 11 -28.55 9.88 -29.72
C ASP A 11 -28.38 11.37 -29.39
N PHE A 12 -27.39 11.73 -28.58
CA PHE A 12 -27.03 13.12 -28.29
C PHE A 12 -26.46 13.85 -29.51
N ASN A 13 -25.67 13.16 -30.34
CA ASN A 13 -24.98 13.76 -31.49
C ASN A 13 -25.84 13.91 -32.76
N VAL A 14 -26.96 13.18 -32.87
CA VAL A 14 -27.78 13.14 -34.10
C VAL A 14 -29.10 13.92 -33.98
N GLY A 15 -29.58 14.23 -32.77
CA GLY A 15 -30.85 14.92 -32.54
C GLY A 15 -30.73 16.45 -32.41
N PRO A 16 -31.72 17.25 -32.86
CA PRO A 16 -31.78 18.68 -32.57
C PRO A 16 -31.86 18.88 -31.04
N CYS A 17 -30.87 19.61 -30.50
CA CYS A 17 -30.65 19.85 -29.07
C CYS A 17 -31.78 20.70 -28.46
N HIS A 18 -32.95 20.11 -28.28
CA HIS A 18 -34.07 20.66 -27.51
C HIS A 18 -34.41 19.75 -26.33
N THR A 19 -33.42 19.03 -25.82
CA THR A 19 -33.57 18.31 -24.56
C THR A 19 -33.71 19.35 -23.44
N ASN A 20 -34.96 19.66 -23.13
CA ASN A 20 -35.35 20.42 -21.95
C ASN A 20 -34.60 19.87 -20.74
N ALA A 21 -34.08 20.74 -19.86
CA ALA A 21 -33.36 20.38 -18.65
C ALA A 21 -34.08 19.31 -17.80
N GLN A 22 -35.42 19.26 -17.86
CA GLN A 22 -36.21 18.20 -17.23
C GLN A 22 -35.87 16.79 -17.74
N HIS A 23 -35.66 16.62 -19.05
CA HIS A 23 -35.31 15.34 -19.64
C HIS A 23 -33.91 14.89 -19.21
N ILE A 24 -32.94 15.80 -19.21
CA ILE A 24 -31.57 15.53 -18.74
C ILE A 24 -31.58 15.12 -17.25
N ASN A 25 -32.30 15.86 -16.40
CA ASN A 25 -32.45 15.50 -14.98
C ASN A 25 -33.12 14.14 -14.78
N THR A 26 -34.02 13.75 -15.67
CA THR A 26 -34.69 12.43 -15.61
C THR A 26 -33.71 11.32 -15.97
N LEU A 27 -32.86 11.52 -16.97
CA LEU A 27 -31.80 10.57 -17.34
C LEU A 27 -30.79 10.39 -16.20
N PHE A 28 -30.36 11.48 -15.56
CA PHE A 28 -29.43 11.39 -14.41
C PHE A 28 -30.04 10.66 -13.22
N ARG A 29 -31.30 10.95 -12.87
CA ARG A 29 -31.98 10.24 -11.77
C ARG A 29 -32.10 8.75 -12.05
N ARG A 30 -32.48 8.38 -13.27
CA ARG A 30 -32.59 6.97 -13.66
C ARG A 30 -31.24 6.26 -13.61
N ALA A 31 -30.19 6.87 -14.15
CA ALA A 31 -28.83 6.31 -14.08
C ALA A 31 -28.35 6.15 -12.63
N PHE A 32 -28.67 7.10 -11.76
CA PHE A 32 -28.35 7.03 -10.35
C PHE A 32 -29.14 5.94 -9.63
N GLU A 33 -30.44 5.80 -9.90
CA GLU A 33 -31.29 4.72 -9.36
C GLU A 33 -30.79 3.34 -9.80
N ASP A 34 -30.41 3.18 -11.06
CA ASP A 34 -29.85 1.92 -11.59
C ASP A 34 -28.49 1.60 -10.95
N LEU A 35 -27.64 2.61 -10.73
CA LEU A 35 -26.36 2.45 -10.03
C LEU A 35 -26.56 2.06 -8.56
N MET A 36 -27.51 2.71 -7.87
CA MET A 36 -27.84 2.40 -6.48
C MET A 36 -28.46 1.00 -6.35
N ALA A 37 -29.32 0.59 -7.27
CA ALA A 37 -29.91 -0.75 -7.28
C ALA A 37 -28.83 -1.82 -7.47
N THR A 38 -27.93 -1.63 -8.44
CA THR A 38 -26.84 -2.60 -8.69
C THR A 38 -25.82 -2.66 -7.55
N ASN A 39 -25.49 -1.54 -6.93
CA ASN A 39 -24.59 -1.52 -5.77
C ASN A 39 -25.24 -2.20 -4.56
N LYS A 40 -26.53 -1.94 -4.32
CA LYS A 40 -27.30 -2.59 -3.27
C LYS A 40 -27.33 -4.11 -3.46
N ASP A 41 -27.68 -4.61 -4.64
CA ASP A 41 -27.73 -6.06 -4.92
C ASP A 41 -26.36 -6.72 -4.73
N ASN A 42 -25.28 -6.05 -5.14
CA ASN A 42 -23.91 -6.54 -4.93
C ASN A 42 -23.53 -6.57 -3.44
N SER A 43 -23.91 -5.55 -2.67
CA SER A 43 -23.66 -5.50 -1.23
C SER A 43 -24.45 -6.56 -0.46
N GLU A 44 -25.72 -6.79 -0.82
CA GLU A 44 -26.56 -7.84 -0.24
C GLU A 44 -26.01 -9.24 -0.56
N LYS A 45 -25.54 -9.45 -1.78
CA LYS A 45 -24.89 -10.71 -2.17
C LYS A 45 -23.61 -10.96 -1.36
N ARG A 46 -22.72 -9.96 -1.23
CA ARG A 46 -21.50 -10.08 -0.41
C ARG A 46 -21.83 -10.37 1.05
N PHE A 47 -22.88 -9.75 1.58
CA PHE A 47 -23.31 -10.00 2.95
C PHE A 47 -23.84 -11.43 3.14
N ALA A 48 -24.59 -11.97 2.17
CA ALA A 48 -25.03 -13.36 2.18
C ALA A 48 -23.83 -14.34 2.14
N ASP A 49 -22.85 -14.09 1.26
CA ASP A 49 -21.65 -14.92 1.16
C ASP A 49 -20.86 -14.95 2.50
N VAL A 50 -20.73 -13.80 3.17
CA VAL A 50 -20.06 -13.71 4.49
C VAL A 50 -20.85 -14.42 5.58
N GLN A 51 -22.19 -14.37 5.55
CA GLN A 51 -23.02 -15.11 6.51
C GLN A 51 -22.87 -16.63 6.34
N ASP A 52 -22.78 -17.11 5.09
CA ASP A 52 -22.57 -18.52 4.79
C ASP A 52 -21.19 -19.00 5.27
N GLU A 53 -20.13 -18.22 5.06
CA GLU A 53 -18.78 -18.53 5.54
C GLU A 53 -18.70 -18.55 7.08
N LEU A 54 -19.37 -17.59 7.74
CA LEU A 54 -19.44 -17.55 9.21
C LEU A 54 -20.17 -18.77 9.77
N LYS A 55 -21.20 -19.26 9.07
CA LYS A 55 -21.91 -20.48 9.45
C LYS A 55 -21.02 -21.72 9.29
N GLU A 56 -20.30 -21.85 8.18
CA GLU A 56 -19.37 -22.96 7.95
C GLU A 56 -18.27 -23.01 9.03
N GLN A 57 -17.65 -21.87 9.34
CA GLN A 57 -16.65 -21.79 10.42
C GLN A 57 -17.24 -22.16 11.79
N SER A 58 -18.49 -21.77 12.06
CA SER A 58 -19.14 -22.13 13.33
C SER A 58 -19.37 -23.64 13.46
N GLU A 59 -19.69 -24.33 12.35
CA GLU A 59 -19.87 -25.79 12.32
C GLU A 59 -18.51 -26.50 12.52
N GLU A 60 -17.43 -25.99 11.93
CA GLU A 60 -16.07 -26.52 12.11
C GLU A 60 -15.60 -26.39 13.58
N ILE A 61 -15.85 -25.24 14.22
CA ILE A 61 -15.52 -25.03 15.64
C ILE A 61 -16.26 -26.03 16.53
N VAL A 62 -17.53 -26.33 16.24
CA VAL A 62 -18.30 -27.33 16.98
C VAL A 62 -17.72 -28.75 16.78
N LEU A 63 -17.29 -29.09 15.57
CA LEU A 63 -16.64 -30.36 15.29
C LEU A 63 -15.31 -30.51 16.06
N LEU A 64 -14.46 -29.47 16.04
CA LEU A 64 -13.20 -29.45 16.77
C LEU A 64 -13.43 -29.56 18.28
N LYS A 65 -14.42 -28.84 18.81
CA LYS A 65 -14.81 -28.94 20.22
C LYS A 65 -15.23 -30.37 20.59
N ASN A 66 -16.05 -31.03 19.76
CA ASN A 66 -16.45 -32.43 19.99
C ASN A 66 -15.28 -33.42 19.94
N ILE A 67 -14.21 -33.12 19.18
CA ILE A 67 -12.99 -33.94 19.18
C ILE A 67 -12.21 -33.74 20.48
N MET A 68 -12.10 -32.50 20.96
CA MET A 68 -11.41 -32.17 22.21
C MET A 68 -12.15 -32.67 23.46
N ASP A 69 -13.49 -32.62 23.45
CA ASP A 69 -14.32 -33.04 24.57
C ASP A 69 -14.44 -34.57 24.70
N LYS A 70 -13.95 -35.36 23.72
CA LYS A 70 -13.86 -36.81 23.87
C LYS A 70 -12.79 -37.12 24.91
N PRO A 71 -13.16 -37.56 26.14
CA PRO A 71 -12.18 -37.90 27.15
C PRO A 71 -11.31 -39.03 26.58
N GLY A 72 -10.01 -38.77 26.51
CA GLY A 72 -9.04 -39.66 25.89
C GLY A 72 -9.30 -41.11 26.28
N VAL A 73 -9.52 -41.96 25.27
CA VAL A 73 -9.37 -43.40 25.41
C VAL A 73 -7.94 -43.61 25.91
N GLY A 74 -7.86 -43.96 27.19
CA GLY A 74 -6.70 -43.66 28.01
C GLY A 74 -5.43 -44.34 27.56
N SER A 75 -4.33 -43.59 27.54
CA SER A 75 -3.01 -44.13 27.85
C SER A 75 -2.91 -44.34 29.36
N GLY A 76 -3.69 -45.30 29.86
CA GLY A 76 -3.43 -45.95 31.13
C GLY A 76 -2.24 -46.89 30.96
N ALA A 77 -1.04 -46.33 30.92
CA ALA A 77 0.19 -47.08 31.08
C ALA A 77 0.94 -46.46 32.26
N LYS A 78 0.87 -47.20 33.37
CA LYS A 78 1.81 -47.05 34.49
C LYS A 78 3.24 -47.24 33.98
N ASP A 79 4.13 -46.77 34.82
CA ASP A 79 5.54 -47.14 34.95
C ASP A 79 6.59 -46.31 34.21
N ASP A 80 7.48 -45.87 35.09
CA ASP A 80 8.90 -45.66 34.95
C ASP A 80 9.37 -44.39 34.24
N THR A 81 9.72 -43.44 35.11
CA THR A 81 10.80 -42.47 34.98
C THR A 81 11.85 -42.90 33.96
N ASN A 82 11.63 -42.51 32.72
CA ASN A 82 12.65 -42.49 31.69
C ASN A 82 12.62 -41.07 31.14
N GLU A 83 13.71 -40.34 31.30
CA GLU A 83 13.93 -39.01 30.74
C GLU A 83 13.64 -39.07 29.24
N MET A 84 12.41 -38.72 28.85
CA MET A 84 12.01 -38.70 27.47
C MET A 84 12.66 -37.48 26.82
N ASN A 85 13.57 -37.79 25.92
CA ASN A 85 14.27 -36.87 25.05
C ASN A 85 13.24 -36.01 24.27
N ASP A 86 13.09 -34.75 24.67
CA ASP A 86 12.09 -33.81 24.13
C ASP A 86 12.13 -33.70 22.59
N ASP A 87 13.30 -33.95 21.99
CA ASP A 87 13.49 -33.97 20.54
C ASP A 87 12.61 -34.99 19.79
N VAL A 88 12.28 -36.11 20.43
CA VAL A 88 11.42 -37.15 19.83
C VAL A 88 9.95 -36.74 19.92
N CYS A 89 9.56 -36.05 20.98
CA CYS A 89 8.22 -35.50 21.16
C CYS A 89 7.93 -34.41 20.12
N PHE A 90 8.88 -33.49 19.92
CA PHE A 90 8.77 -32.45 18.89
C PHE A 90 8.79 -33.03 17.47
N SER A 91 9.65 -34.01 17.18
CA SER A 91 9.68 -34.63 15.85
C SER A 91 8.35 -35.29 15.49
N ARG A 92 7.68 -35.91 16.47
CA ARG A 92 6.39 -36.55 16.26
C ARG A 92 5.25 -35.55 16.05
N MET A 93 5.26 -34.41 16.76
CA MET A 93 4.30 -33.32 16.50
C MET A 93 4.49 -32.71 15.09
N VAL A 94 5.73 -32.55 14.63
CA VAL A 94 6.01 -32.01 13.29
C VAL A 94 5.56 -32.99 12.19
N ASP A 95 5.72 -34.29 12.41
CA ASP A 95 5.26 -35.31 11.46
C ASP A 95 3.73 -35.45 11.41
N GLU A 96 3.01 -35.30 12.53
CA GLU A 96 1.53 -35.28 12.54
C GLU A 96 0.97 -34.05 11.80
N VAL A 97 1.61 -32.89 11.90
CA VAL A 97 1.20 -31.68 11.15
C VAL A 97 1.49 -31.82 9.64
N ARG A 98 2.49 -32.59 9.24
CA ARG A 98 2.81 -32.85 7.82
C ARG A 98 1.80 -33.76 7.10
N VAL A 99 0.97 -34.51 7.83
CA VAL A 99 -0.03 -35.42 7.25
C VAL A 99 -1.36 -34.71 6.95
N VAL A 100 -1.46 -33.39 7.20
CA VAL A 100 -2.60 -32.59 6.74
C VAL A 100 -2.56 -32.46 5.21
N LYS A 101 -3.30 -33.39 4.59
CA LYS A 101 -4.01 -33.36 3.31
C LYS A 101 -3.71 -32.14 2.44
N GLU A 102 -3.20 -32.40 1.24
CA GLU A 102 -2.94 -31.40 0.20
C GLU A 102 -4.04 -30.32 0.16
N PRO A 103 -3.69 -29.03 0.30
CA PRO A 103 -4.67 -27.97 0.19
C PRO A 103 -5.27 -28.04 -1.20
N GLY A 104 -6.60 -28.18 -1.25
CA GLY A 104 -7.35 -28.02 -2.48
C GLY A 104 -7.03 -26.66 -3.14
N PRO A 105 -7.31 -26.52 -4.45
CA PRO A 105 -6.98 -25.31 -5.19
C PRO A 105 -7.58 -24.09 -4.49
N ILE A 106 -6.70 -23.21 -4.00
CA ILE A 106 -7.02 -21.90 -3.45
C ILE A 106 -7.81 -21.18 -4.55
N ARG A 107 -9.11 -20.99 -4.32
CA ARG A 107 -9.94 -20.14 -5.18
C ARG A 107 -9.60 -18.70 -4.82
N ASP A 108 -9.26 -17.92 -5.85
CA ASP A 108 -8.88 -16.51 -5.75
C ASP A 108 -9.93 -15.72 -4.95
N LEU A 109 -9.59 -15.33 -3.73
CA LEU A 109 -10.38 -14.41 -2.92
C LEU A 109 -10.29 -13.01 -3.52
N PRO A 110 -11.42 -12.34 -3.82
CA PRO A 110 -11.41 -10.99 -4.34
C PRO A 110 -10.91 -10.01 -3.26
N SER A 111 -9.90 -9.22 -3.65
CA SER A 111 -9.29 -8.14 -2.87
C SER A 111 -10.34 -7.23 -2.22
N LEU A 112 -10.46 -7.30 -0.90
CA LEU A 112 -11.27 -6.41 -0.07
C LEU A 112 -10.67 -5.01 -0.08
N VAL A 113 -11.15 -4.16 -0.99
CA VAL A 113 -10.99 -2.71 -0.88
C VAL A 113 -12.20 -2.18 -0.14
N CYS A 114 -12.02 -1.84 1.14
CA CYS A 114 -13.01 -1.11 1.92
C CYS A 114 -12.91 0.37 1.53
N GLU A 115 -13.76 0.81 0.62
CA GLU A 115 -14.03 2.22 0.38
C GLU A 115 -14.97 2.71 1.49
N SER A 116 -14.42 3.38 2.50
CA SER A 116 -15.20 4.11 3.49
C SER A 116 -15.68 5.41 2.85
N GLU A 117 -16.94 5.44 2.43
CA GLU A 117 -17.64 6.67 2.03
C GLU A 117 -18.01 7.44 3.31
N ASP A 118 -17.37 8.59 3.49
CA ASP A 118 -17.75 9.59 4.49
C ASP A 118 -19.17 10.08 4.18
N SER A 119 -20.05 9.94 5.18
CA SER A 119 -21.46 10.32 5.12
C SER A 119 -21.64 11.75 5.62
N ASP A 120 -21.74 12.70 4.70
CA ASP A 120 -22.16 14.09 4.96
C ASP A 120 -23.68 14.16 5.17
N GLY A 121 -24.09 13.92 6.42
CA GLY A 121 -25.46 14.12 6.89
C GLY A 121 -25.80 15.61 7.07
N GLU A 122 -26.35 16.24 6.04
CA GLU A 122 -27.09 17.51 6.19
C GLU A 122 -28.51 17.25 6.69
N GLY A 123 -28.69 17.27 8.02
CA GLY A 123 -30.00 17.21 8.69
C GLY A 123 -30.45 18.59 9.19
N ASN A 124 -31.12 19.35 8.35
CA ASN A 124 -31.78 20.62 8.70
C ASN A 124 -33.21 20.36 9.20
N VAL A 125 -33.48 20.53 10.51
CA VAL A 125 -34.85 20.68 11.05
C VAL A 125 -34.91 21.79 12.10
N ARG A 126 -35.90 22.67 11.92
CA ARG A 126 -36.20 23.93 12.60
C ARG A 126 -36.79 23.79 14.03
N PHE A 127 -36.39 24.75 14.87
CA PHE A 127 -37.10 25.50 15.94
C PHE A 127 -38.09 24.82 16.90
N VAL A 128 -37.81 24.93 18.21
CA VAL A 128 -38.76 25.45 19.21
C VAL A 128 -37.98 26.23 20.30
N ALA A 129 -38.65 27.20 20.91
CA ALA A 129 -38.14 28.28 21.74
C ALA A 129 -37.93 27.96 23.24
N ALA A 130 -37.14 28.84 23.86
CA ALA A 130 -37.19 29.35 25.24
C ALA A 130 -36.80 28.45 26.42
N GLU A 131 -36.34 29.15 27.48
CA GLU A 131 -36.00 28.72 28.85
C GLU A 131 -34.52 28.32 29.03
N GLU A 132 -33.68 29.19 29.59
CA GLU A 132 -33.53 29.65 30.99
C GLU A 132 -32.28 29.01 31.63
N ASP A 133 -31.68 29.79 32.53
CA ASP A 133 -30.47 29.56 33.33
C ASP A 133 -30.03 28.11 33.58
N ASP A 134 -28.74 27.82 33.34
CA ASP A 134 -27.88 27.38 34.45
C ASP A 134 -26.39 27.43 34.08
N ARG A 135 -25.68 28.34 34.76
CA ARG A 135 -24.22 28.39 34.84
C ARG A 135 -23.74 27.23 35.73
N MET A 136 -23.27 26.14 35.14
CA MET A 136 -22.43 25.19 35.87
C MET A 136 -20.95 25.47 35.62
N HIS A 137 -20.26 25.80 36.72
CA HIS A 137 -18.81 25.78 36.84
C HIS A 137 -18.25 24.42 36.40
N ILE A 138 -17.30 24.43 35.48
CA ILE A 138 -16.39 23.29 35.26
C ILE A 138 -15.02 23.79 35.70
N ASP A 139 -14.77 23.63 37.00
CA ASP A 139 -13.43 23.66 37.56
C ASP A 139 -12.80 22.27 37.35
N GLU A 140 -11.54 22.31 36.90
CA GLU A 140 -10.45 21.52 37.47
C GLU A 140 -10.52 19.99 37.34
N LEU A 141 -10.11 19.47 36.18
CA LEU A 141 -9.35 18.22 36.08
C LEU A 141 -8.25 18.35 35.02
N LEU A 142 -7.09 18.87 35.46
CA LEU A 142 -5.81 18.67 34.78
C LEU A 142 -5.31 17.26 35.11
N GLU A 143 -5.57 16.30 34.23
CA GLU A 143 -4.83 15.03 34.23
C GLU A 143 -3.64 15.16 33.28
N GLU A 144 -2.43 15.08 33.85
CA GLU A 144 -1.17 15.09 33.12
C GLU A 144 -1.05 13.87 32.19
N PRO A 145 -0.67 14.03 30.91
CA PRO A 145 -0.32 12.89 30.09
C PRO A 145 1.02 12.33 30.53
N SER A 146 0.94 11.16 31.14
CA SER A 146 2.08 10.29 31.47
C SER A 146 2.96 10.06 30.24
N SER A 147 4.25 10.35 30.42
CA SER A 147 5.33 10.08 29.50
C SER A 147 5.41 8.59 29.12
N LEU A 148 4.88 8.22 27.96
CA LEU A 148 5.22 6.96 27.32
C LEU A 148 6.56 7.13 26.60
N SER A 149 7.58 6.61 27.28
CA SER A 149 8.89 6.22 26.76
C SER A 149 8.77 5.59 25.36
N ASN A 150 9.24 6.32 24.34
CA ASN A 150 9.56 5.77 23.03
C ASN A 150 10.60 4.66 23.19
N ARG A 151 10.13 3.42 23.16
CA ARG A 151 10.98 2.24 23.11
C ARG A 151 11.51 2.11 21.69
N GLU A 152 12.76 2.55 21.50
CA GLU A 152 13.58 2.26 20.32
C GLU A 152 13.48 0.78 19.97
N ARG A 153 12.70 0.46 18.93
CA ARG A 153 12.92 -0.75 18.15
C ARG A 153 13.90 -0.39 17.04
N VAL A 154 15.18 -0.55 17.34
CA VAL A 154 16.21 -0.70 16.32
C VAL A 154 15.94 -2.05 15.66
N VAL A 155 15.10 -2.04 14.62
CA VAL A 155 15.09 -3.13 13.63
C VAL A 155 16.19 -2.75 12.66
N ASP A 156 17.20 -3.60 12.51
CA ASP A 156 18.26 -3.40 11.52
C ASP A 156 17.64 -3.33 10.12
N VAL A 157 17.39 -2.10 9.66
CA VAL A 157 16.85 -1.79 8.34
C VAL A 157 17.94 -2.14 7.32
N LEU A 158 17.74 -3.23 6.59
CA LEU A 158 18.52 -3.52 5.39
C LEU A 158 18.35 -2.35 4.42
N PRO A 159 19.44 -1.68 4.00
CA PRO A 159 19.34 -0.51 3.13
C PRO A 159 18.72 -0.89 1.78
N PRO A 160 17.76 -0.10 1.26
CA PRO A 160 17.01 -0.42 0.04
C PRO A 160 17.82 -0.31 -1.27
N ASP A 161 19.10 0.01 -1.21
CA ASP A 161 19.92 0.36 -2.40
C ASP A 161 20.64 -0.83 -3.05
N ARG A 162 20.33 -2.07 -2.66
CA ARG A 162 20.80 -3.24 -3.41
C ARG A 162 19.87 -3.54 -4.59
N ILE A 163 19.79 -2.58 -5.52
CA ILE A 163 19.34 -2.86 -6.88
C ILE A 163 20.33 -3.89 -7.43
N VAL A 164 19.90 -5.15 -7.49
CA VAL A 164 20.64 -6.17 -8.23
C VAL A 164 20.53 -5.77 -9.70
N GLU A 165 21.47 -4.95 -10.17
CA GLU A 165 21.70 -4.76 -11.60
C GLU A 165 21.97 -6.15 -12.16
N ILE A 166 20.97 -6.73 -12.83
CA ILE A 166 21.13 -7.94 -13.60
C ILE A 166 22.02 -7.55 -14.78
N VAL A 167 23.33 -7.61 -14.58
CA VAL A 167 24.33 -7.42 -15.63
C VAL A 167 24.05 -8.47 -16.71
N HIS A 168 23.45 -8.02 -17.81
CA HIS A 168 23.42 -8.79 -19.04
C HIS A 168 24.85 -8.91 -19.54
N GLU A 169 25.48 -10.05 -19.27
CA GLU A 169 26.76 -10.43 -19.88
C GLU A 169 26.57 -10.43 -21.41
N GLY A 170 26.92 -9.31 -22.02
CA GLY A 170 27.08 -9.17 -23.46
C GLY A 170 28.12 -10.16 -23.93
N ARG A 171 27.72 -11.06 -24.83
CA ARG A 171 28.62 -11.92 -25.60
C ARG A 171 29.61 -11.04 -26.39
N GLY A 172 30.76 -10.76 -25.79
CA GLY A 172 31.95 -10.28 -26.49
C GLY A 172 32.42 -11.37 -27.45
N SER A 173 32.16 -11.17 -28.73
CA SER A 173 32.63 -12.00 -29.83
C SER A 173 34.00 -11.50 -30.29
N ASP A 174 35.04 -11.76 -29.49
CA ASP A 174 36.41 -11.54 -29.93
C ASP A 174 36.90 -12.75 -30.73
N ARG A 175 36.85 -12.58 -32.06
CA ARG A 175 37.57 -13.37 -33.06
C ARG A 175 39.07 -13.30 -32.76
N ALA A 176 39.70 -14.45 -32.56
CA ALA A 176 41.14 -14.62 -32.68
C ALA A 176 41.44 -15.94 -33.43
N PRO A 177 42.61 -16.04 -34.10
CA PRO A 177 42.74 -16.70 -35.38
C PRO A 177 43.06 -18.19 -35.30
N GLU A 178 42.71 -18.86 -36.40
CA GLU A 178 43.02 -20.24 -36.74
C GLU A 178 44.53 -20.52 -36.61
N SER A 179 44.87 -21.48 -35.76
CA SER A 179 46.13 -22.21 -35.92
C SER A 179 45.88 -23.69 -35.65
N GLU A 180 46.16 -24.46 -36.69
CA GLU A 180 46.00 -25.90 -36.81
C GLU A 180 46.95 -26.62 -35.86
N ARG A 181 46.43 -27.43 -34.90
CA ARG A 181 47.18 -28.55 -34.30
C ARG A 181 46.26 -29.70 -33.88
N GLU A 182 46.30 -30.72 -34.74
CA GLU A 182 46.47 -32.15 -34.43
C GLU A 182 45.61 -32.81 -33.34
N ASP A 183 44.58 -33.51 -33.82
CA ASP A 183 44.24 -34.91 -33.56
C ASP A 183 44.75 -35.55 -32.24
N HIS A 184 44.04 -35.24 -31.15
CA HIS A 184 44.00 -36.07 -29.94
C HIS A 184 42.60 -36.67 -29.78
N SER A 185 42.33 -37.63 -30.66
CA SER A 185 41.22 -38.56 -30.60
C SER A 185 41.38 -39.54 -29.42
N ARG A 186 40.83 -39.22 -28.24
CA ARG A 186 40.11 -40.18 -27.34
C ARG A 186 39.74 -39.56 -26.00
N ALA A 187 38.49 -39.82 -25.61
CA ALA A 187 37.94 -39.55 -24.28
C ALA A 187 37.77 -38.07 -23.89
N ARG A 188 37.13 -37.27 -24.76
CA ARG A 188 36.22 -36.23 -24.25
C ARG A 188 35.07 -36.95 -23.56
N ARG A 189 35.30 -37.28 -22.28
CA ARG A 189 34.27 -37.63 -21.31
C ARG A 189 33.16 -36.61 -21.52
N ARG A 190 32.05 -37.03 -22.14
CA ARG A 190 30.84 -36.22 -22.22
C ARG A 190 30.46 -35.99 -20.77
N SER A 191 30.89 -34.87 -20.20
CA SER A 191 30.50 -34.46 -18.86
C SER A 191 28.99 -34.64 -18.81
N PRO A 192 28.47 -35.42 -17.86
CA PRO A 192 27.04 -35.68 -17.77
C PRO A 192 26.37 -34.32 -17.82
N SER A 193 25.60 -34.06 -18.88
CA SER A 193 24.84 -32.84 -19.01
C SER A 193 24.09 -32.68 -17.69
N ARG A 194 24.46 -31.68 -16.88
CA ARG A 194 23.73 -31.42 -15.62
C ARG A 194 22.25 -31.46 -15.97
N PRO A 195 21.44 -32.28 -15.30
CA PRO A 195 20.07 -32.53 -15.71
C PRO A 195 19.36 -31.18 -15.80
N ARG A 196 18.78 -30.87 -16.96
CA ARG A 196 18.08 -29.59 -17.22
C ARG A 196 17.10 -29.19 -16.11
N ARG A 197 16.54 -30.19 -15.44
CA ARG A 197 15.67 -30.09 -14.27
C ARG A 197 16.26 -29.21 -13.14
N ASP A 198 17.54 -29.39 -12.80
CA ASP A 198 18.20 -28.65 -11.72
C ASP A 198 18.29 -27.12 -11.99
N ARG A 199 18.42 -26.72 -13.26
CA ARG A 199 18.44 -25.30 -13.64
C ARG A 199 17.06 -24.66 -13.52
N ASN A 200 15.99 -25.35 -13.91
CA ASN A 200 14.63 -24.83 -13.81
C ASN A 200 14.21 -24.69 -12.34
N ASP A 201 14.52 -25.70 -11.52
CA ASP A 201 14.23 -25.68 -10.08
C ASP A 201 14.98 -24.55 -9.35
N ARG A 202 16.23 -24.29 -9.72
CA ARG A 202 16.98 -23.13 -9.21
C ARG A 202 16.31 -21.82 -9.61
N ARG A 203 15.96 -21.66 -10.88
CA ARG A 203 15.29 -20.44 -11.39
C ARG A 203 13.93 -20.20 -10.73
N ARG A 204 13.15 -21.25 -10.46
CA ARG A 204 11.86 -21.15 -9.76
C ARG A 204 12.03 -20.69 -8.31
N ARG A 205 13.06 -21.21 -7.61
CA ARG A 205 13.41 -20.75 -6.26
C ARG A 205 13.83 -19.29 -6.26
N GLU A 206 14.65 -18.88 -7.22
CA GLU A 206 15.07 -17.48 -7.38
C GLU A 206 13.86 -16.58 -7.66
N LEU A 207 12.97 -16.94 -8.59
CA LEU A 207 11.77 -16.15 -8.87
C LEU A 207 10.84 -16.04 -7.67
N ARG A 208 10.62 -17.13 -6.92
CA ARG A 208 9.80 -17.11 -5.71
C ARG A 208 10.38 -16.18 -4.66
N TRP A 209 11.69 -16.23 -4.46
CA TRP A 209 12.37 -15.35 -3.51
C TRP A 209 12.21 -13.86 -3.90
N ILE A 210 12.40 -13.52 -5.18
CA ILE A 210 12.22 -12.14 -5.67
C ILE A 210 10.75 -11.68 -5.55
N ILE A 211 9.79 -12.57 -5.83
CA ILE A 211 8.35 -12.27 -5.69
C ILE A 211 8.04 -11.91 -4.25
N ASN A 212 8.46 -12.74 -3.29
CA ASN A 212 8.25 -12.48 -1.87
C ASN A 212 8.89 -11.16 -1.42
N GLU A 213 10.12 -10.87 -1.86
CA GLU A 213 10.81 -9.60 -1.52
C GLU A 213 10.05 -8.38 -2.07
N LEU A 214 9.49 -8.48 -3.28
CA LEU A 214 8.70 -7.39 -3.88
C LEU A 214 7.31 -7.25 -3.25
N GLU A 215 6.68 -8.34 -2.82
CA GLU A 215 5.42 -8.31 -2.05
C GLU A 215 5.64 -7.58 -0.73
N GLU A 216 6.66 -7.96 0.03
CA GLU A 216 7.02 -7.26 1.28
C GLU A 216 7.32 -5.78 1.03
N ARG A 217 8.09 -5.46 -0.02
CA ARG A 217 8.37 -4.06 -0.38
C ARG A 217 7.12 -3.29 -0.76
N MET A 218 6.20 -3.89 -1.52
CA MET A 218 4.94 -3.27 -1.91
C MET A 218 4.08 -2.96 -0.70
N ASP A 219 3.93 -3.91 0.24
CA ASP A 219 3.16 -3.71 1.48
C ASP A 219 3.71 -2.55 2.32
N TRP A 220 5.05 -2.44 2.39
CA TRP A 220 5.70 -1.30 3.05
C TRP A 220 5.42 0.02 2.33
N MET A 221 5.56 0.06 1.00
CA MET A 221 5.29 1.26 0.21
C MET A 221 3.83 1.69 0.31
N GLU A 222 2.87 0.76 0.34
CA GLU A 222 1.44 1.07 0.47
C GLU A 222 1.11 1.64 1.85
N ARG A 223 1.66 1.05 2.92
CA ARG A 223 1.52 1.58 4.29
C ARG A 223 2.09 2.98 4.39
N ASP A 224 3.33 3.18 3.93
CA ASP A 224 4.01 4.47 3.99
C ASP A 224 3.32 5.54 3.12
N LEU A 225 2.61 5.13 2.05
CA LEU A 225 1.86 6.02 1.18
C LEU A 225 0.57 6.53 1.84
N GLN A 226 -0.06 5.73 2.71
CA GLN A 226 -1.22 6.17 3.50
C GLN A 226 -0.81 7.27 4.49
N ASP A 227 0.35 7.12 5.12
CA ASP A 227 0.92 8.09 6.06
C ASP A 227 1.70 9.25 5.40
N PHE A 228 1.76 9.26 4.07
CA PHE A 228 2.50 10.25 3.30
C PHE A 228 1.92 11.66 3.54
N PRO A 229 2.77 12.66 3.86
CA PRO A 229 2.28 13.97 4.26
C PRO A 229 1.53 14.70 3.14
N TYR A 230 0.51 15.46 3.54
CA TYR A 230 -0.22 16.37 2.68
C TYR A 230 0.17 17.81 2.97
N ARG A 231 0.17 18.64 1.93
CA ARG A 231 0.24 20.09 2.11
C ARG A 231 -1.13 20.50 2.64
N ILE A 232 -1.16 21.02 3.87
CA ILE A 232 -2.38 21.57 4.43
C ILE A 232 -2.61 22.90 3.71
N GLU A 233 -3.41 22.87 2.66
CA GLU A 233 -3.90 24.07 1.98
C GLU A 233 -5.03 24.68 2.81
N SER A 234 -4.70 25.18 4.00
CA SER A 234 -5.62 26.04 4.74
C SER A 234 -5.69 27.39 4.03
N ARG A 235 -6.42 27.44 2.90
CA ARG A 235 -6.97 28.68 2.38
C ARG A 235 -8.01 29.16 3.40
N SER A 236 -7.55 29.91 4.39
CA SER A 236 -8.47 30.71 5.20
C SER A 236 -9.22 31.64 4.25
N PRO A 237 -10.57 31.64 4.24
CA PRO A 237 -11.39 32.57 3.47
C PRO A 237 -11.09 34.05 3.76
N TYR A 238 -10.32 34.31 4.83
CA TYR A 238 -9.98 35.63 5.35
C TYR A 238 -8.47 35.91 5.33
N MET A 239 -7.70 35.31 4.42
CA MET A 239 -6.30 35.69 4.23
C MET A 239 -6.22 37.19 3.88
N ASN A 240 -5.53 37.94 4.74
CA ASN A 240 -5.37 39.39 4.59
C ASN A 240 -4.58 39.69 3.30
N PRO A 241 -5.02 40.61 2.43
CA PRO A 241 -4.28 40.98 1.22
C PRO A 241 -2.87 41.56 1.48
N THR A 242 -2.61 42.08 2.68
CA THR A 242 -1.26 42.48 3.12
C THR A 242 -0.68 41.39 4.02
N LEU A 243 0.08 40.47 3.42
CA LEU A 243 0.83 39.46 4.17
C LEU A 243 2.23 39.99 4.45
N ASN A 244 2.60 39.96 5.73
CA ASN A 244 3.97 40.21 6.15
C ASN A 244 4.81 38.97 5.86
N CYS A 245 6.03 39.16 5.39
CA CYS A 245 7.01 38.09 5.28
C CYS A 245 7.23 37.46 6.66
N ALA A 246 7.02 36.15 6.78
CA ALA A 246 7.15 35.42 8.05
C ALA A 246 8.59 35.41 8.62
N PHE A 247 9.58 35.91 7.87
CA PHE A 247 11.00 35.92 8.24
C PHE A 247 11.52 37.31 8.63
N CYS A 248 10.95 38.38 8.09
CA CYS A 248 11.47 39.74 8.30
C CYS A 248 10.40 40.78 8.60
N ASP A 249 9.14 40.36 8.70
CA ASP A 249 7.96 41.18 8.96
C ASP A 249 7.73 42.34 7.97
N ARG A 250 8.47 42.40 6.86
CA ARG A 250 8.21 43.40 5.81
C ARG A 250 6.93 43.03 5.07
N GLU A 251 6.08 44.04 4.90
CA GLU A 251 4.94 43.98 3.99
C GLU A 251 5.45 43.72 2.57
N SER A 252 4.92 42.68 1.94
CA SER A 252 5.15 42.42 0.52
C SER A 252 3.81 42.34 -0.18
N GLU A 253 3.63 43.10 -1.26
CA GLU A 253 2.46 42.94 -2.12
C GLU A 253 2.55 41.57 -2.83
N PRO A 254 1.59 40.65 -2.61
CA PRO A 254 1.61 39.36 -3.28
C PRO A 254 1.38 39.57 -4.78
N LYS A 255 2.40 39.32 -5.60
CA LYS A 255 2.23 39.24 -7.05
C LYS A 255 1.53 37.92 -7.39
N MET A 256 0.22 37.99 -7.56
CA MET A 256 -0.62 36.86 -7.98
C MET A 256 -0.52 36.66 -9.49
N GLU A 257 0.60 36.11 -9.98
CA GLU A 257 0.72 35.77 -11.41
C GLU A 257 0.29 34.33 -11.73
N ASP A 258 0.25 33.41 -10.74
CA ASP A 258 -0.26 32.04 -10.92
C ASP A 258 -1.15 31.58 -9.73
N TYR A 259 -2.42 31.32 -10.00
CA TYR A 259 -3.49 31.11 -9.00
C TYR A 259 -3.41 29.80 -8.19
N GLU A 260 -2.51 28.87 -8.55
CA GLU A 260 -2.44 27.54 -7.91
C GLU A 260 -1.22 27.35 -6.99
N ARG A 261 -0.07 27.98 -7.27
CA ARG A 261 1.15 27.84 -6.44
C ARG A 261 1.49 29.08 -5.60
N THR A 262 0.88 30.22 -5.89
CA THR A 262 1.42 31.53 -5.49
C THR A 262 0.80 32.11 -4.22
N ILE A 263 -0.03 31.38 -3.48
CA ILE A 263 -0.58 31.93 -2.22
C ILE A 263 0.42 31.78 -1.05
N LEU A 264 1.34 30.80 -1.10
CA LEU A 264 2.34 30.60 -0.03
C LEU A 264 3.74 31.15 -0.36
N LEU A 265 4.10 31.26 -1.64
CA LEU A 265 5.43 31.72 -2.07
C LEU A 265 5.73 33.22 -1.82
N PRO A 266 4.76 34.17 -1.85
CA PRO A 266 5.04 35.58 -1.59
C PRO A 266 5.50 35.84 -0.14
N ILE A 267 5.01 35.04 0.83
CA ILE A 267 5.44 35.11 2.24
C ILE A 267 6.91 34.68 2.42
N LEU A 268 7.45 33.92 1.46
CA LEU A 268 8.80 33.34 1.48
C LEU A 268 9.73 34.00 0.45
N SER A 269 9.35 35.17 -0.08
CA SER A 269 9.84 35.66 -1.36
C SER A 269 11.36 35.60 -1.51
N GLN A 270 11.76 35.06 -2.66
CA GLN A 270 13.09 35.13 -3.26
C GLN A 270 13.66 36.57 -3.32
N ASN A 271 12.86 37.60 -3.02
CA ASN A 271 13.25 39.01 -3.05
C ASN A 271 13.69 39.57 -1.69
N CYS A 272 13.41 38.88 -0.58
CA CYS A 272 13.75 39.38 0.75
C CYS A 272 15.23 39.20 1.13
N GLY A 273 15.94 38.23 0.55
CA GLY A 273 17.31 37.88 0.94
C GLY A 273 17.44 37.30 2.36
N CYS A 274 16.38 37.30 3.16
CA CYS A 274 16.34 36.84 4.56
C CYS A 274 16.41 35.31 4.73
N TYR A 275 16.78 34.58 3.68
CA TYR A 275 16.85 33.12 3.69
C TYR A 275 18.08 32.59 4.45
N GLU A 276 19.19 33.34 4.44
CA GLU A 276 20.45 32.91 5.05
C GLU A 276 20.38 32.84 6.58
N ASP A 277 19.58 33.72 7.19
CA ASP A 277 19.39 33.89 8.64
C ASP A 277 18.05 33.34 9.16
N CYS A 278 17.44 32.42 8.42
CA CYS A 278 16.19 31.78 8.86
C CYS A 278 16.37 31.08 10.21
N ALA A 279 15.62 31.50 11.24
CA ALA A 279 15.64 30.90 12.58
C ALA A 279 15.29 29.40 12.58
N TYR A 280 14.62 28.92 11.54
CA TYR A 280 14.23 27.53 11.36
C TYR A 280 15.26 26.70 10.59
N ARG A 281 16.36 27.28 10.09
CA ARG A 281 17.40 26.54 9.35
C ARG A 281 17.99 25.37 10.13
N ARG A 282 18.08 25.49 11.46
CA ARG A 282 18.58 24.42 12.34
C ARG A 282 17.50 23.44 12.80
N LYS A 283 16.21 23.76 12.60
CA LYS A 283 15.10 22.86 12.94
C LYS A 283 14.86 21.93 11.76
N GLY A 284 14.71 20.63 12.03
CA GLY A 284 14.39 19.66 10.99
C GLY A 284 13.04 19.99 10.34
N CYS A 285 12.94 19.82 9.02
CA CYS A 285 11.69 20.01 8.29
C CYS A 285 10.65 18.96 8.75
N TYR A 286 9.44 19.43 9.11
CA TYR A 286 8.34 18.57 9.57
C TYR A 286 8.03 17.43 8.58
N TYR A 287 7.92 17.76 7.29
CA TYR A 287 7.61 16.78 6.24
C TYR A 287 8.75 15.77 6.01
N CYS A 288 10.01 16.24 6.03
CA CYS A 288 11.18 15.36 5.90
C CYS A 288 11.26 14.37 7.04
N ASN A 289 11.01 14.82 8.28
CA ASN A 289 11.04 13.95 9.44
C ASN A 289 9.97 12.85 9.37
N ARG A 290 8.81 13.13 8.77
CA ARG A 290 7.73 12.14 8.61
C ARG A 290 8.03 11.07 7.54
N VAL A 291 8.77 11.44 6.50
CA VAL A 291 9.19 10.52 5.42
C VAL A 291 10.53 9.83 5.73
N LYS A 292 11.23 10.25 6.77
CA LYS A 292 12.50 9.64 7.17
C LYS A 292 12.26 8.21 7.70
N GLY A 293 12.98 7.25 7.14
CA GLY A 293 12.86 5.83 7.52
C GLY A 293 11.70 5.10 6.85
N THR A 294 10.99 5.75 5.91
CA THR A 294 9.98 5.10 5.07
C THR A 294 10.57 4.70 3.72
N ALA A 295 9.81 3.95 2.93
CA ALA A 295 10.18 3.57 1.57
C ALA A 295 10.41 4.78 0.63
N PHE A 296 9.94 5.96 1.00
CA PHE A 296 10.07 7.20 0.22
C PHE A 296 11.17 8.14 0.75
N GLN A 297 12.09 7.65 1.60
CA GLN A 297 13.18 8.45 2.15
C GLN A 297 14.03 9.15 1.08
N SER A 298 14.16 8.56 -0.11
CA SER A 298 14.87 9.14 -1.26
C SER A 298 14.26 10.44 -1.77
N PHE A 299 13.04 10.80 -1.34
CA PHE A 299 12.41 12.05 -1.71
C PHE A 299 12.89 13.24 -0.89
N ILE A 300 13.58 13.00 0.23
CA ILE A 300 14.16 14.05 1.05
C ILE A 300 15.30 14.72 0.28
N PRO A 301 15.24 16.03 0.00
CA PRO A 301 16.32 16.72 -0.69
C PRO A 301 17.58 16.78 0.17
N ASP A 302 18.75 16.71 -0.46
CA ASP A 302 20.07 16.90 0.16
C ASP A 302 20.42 18.39 0.38
N ASP A 303 19.42 19.21 0.68
CA ASP A 303 19.66 20.53 1.25
C ASP A 303 19.93 20.34 2.74
N ARG A 304 20.85 21.12 3.33
CA ARG A 304 21.22 20.99 4.75
C ARG A 304 20.12 21.50 5.71
N GLY A 305 18.86 21.19 5.40
CA GLY A 305 17.64 21.74 5.98
C GLY A 305 17.01 22.81 5.09
N HIS A 306 15.69 22.73 4.94
CA HIS A 306 14.84 23.76 4.34
C HIS A 306 13.62 24.03 5.22
N HIS A 307 12.98 25.18 4.99
CA HIS A 307 11.77 25.55 5.71
C HIS A 307 10.58 24.65 5.32
N PRO A 308 9.72 24.20 6.26
CA PRO A 308 8.58 23.32 5.95
C PRO A 308 7.70 23.82 4.80
N ALA A 309 7.45 25.13 4.73
CA ALA A 309 6.63 25.73 3.68
C ALA A 309 7.22 25.57 2.26
N LEU A 310 8.54 25.41 2.14
CA LEU A 310 9.25 25.22 0.88
C LEU A 310 9.65 23.76 0.63
N CYS A 311 9.22 22.85 1.50
CA CYS A 311 9.42 21.44 1.29
C CYS A 311 8.62 20.97 0.08
N ASN A 312 9.27 20.24 -0.81
CA ASN A 312 8.67 19.62 -2.00
C ASN A 312 8.05 18.25 -1.72
N ILE A 313 8.28 17.65 -0.55
CA ILE A 313 7.83 16.29 -0.22
C ILE A 313 6.32 16.13 -0.41
N PRO A 314 5.44 17.02 0.13
CA PRO A 314 4.00 16.86 -0.06
C PRO A 314 3.57 16.87 -1.53
N ASP A 315 4.28 17.63 -2.37
CA ASP A 315 3.99 17.76 -3.80
C ASP A 315 4.46 16.53 -4.59
N ARG A 316 5.31 15.68 -4.00
CA ARG A 316 5.80 14.41 -4.58
C ARG A 316 4.91 13.21 -4.28
N ARG A 317 3.74 13.42 -3.69
CA ARG A 317 2.82 12.31 -3.38
C ARG A 317 2.38 11.54 -4.63
N ASP A 318 2.17 12.20 -5.76
CA ASP A 318 1.85 11.53 -7.03
C ASP A 318 3.05 10.76 -7.59
N GLU A 319 4.27 11.22 -7.31
CA GLU A 319 5.48 10.46 -7.63
C GLU A 319 5.61 9.21 -6.76
N ALA A 320 5.30 9.29 -5.46
CA ALA A 320 5.23 8.14 -4.57
C ALA A 320 4.21 7.10 -5.08
N ARG A 321 3.00 7.56 -5.45
CA ARG A 321 1.96 6.71 -6.06
C ARG A 321 2.45 5.99 -7.32
N ARG A 322 3.13 6.73 -8.22
CA ARG A 322 3.71 6.15 -9.44
C ARG A 322 4.77 5.10 -9.12
N GLN A 323 5.69 5.37 -8.19
CA GLN A 323 6.70 4.38 -7.77
C GLN A 323 6.06 3.11 -7.18
N THR A 324 5.01 3.25 -6.37
CA THR A 324 4.27 2.08 -5.84
C THR A 324 3.62 1.26 -6.95
N GLU A 325 2.99 1.91 -7.95
CA GLU A 325 2.38 1.21 -9.08
C GLU A 325 3.43 0.54 -9.98
N GLU A 326 4.60 1.15 -10.19
CA GLU A 326 5.71 0.52 -10.93
C GLU A 326 6.16 -0.79 -10.26
N VAL A 327 6.33 -0.79 -8.93
CA VAL A 327 6.67 -1.99 -8.16
C VAL A 327 5.56 -3.04 -8.28
N ARG A 328 4.29 -2.63 -8.19
CA ARG A 328 3.13 -3.52 -8.37
C ARG A 328 3.09 -4.15 -9.76
N GLN A 329 3.40 -3.40 -10.81
CA GLN A 329 3.48 -3.91 -12.18
C GLN A 329 4.63 -4.91 -12.37
N GLU A 330 5.80 -4.62 -11.78
CA GLU A 330 6.95 -5.53 -11.81
C GLU A 330 6.65 -6.85 -11.09
N LEU A 331 5.98 -6.79 -9.94
CA LEU A 331 5.49 -7.96 -9.22
C LEU A 331 4.55 -8.81 -10.10
N ARG A 332 3.54 -8.19 -10.71
CA ARG A 332 2.64 -8.89 -11.66
C ARG A 332 3.39 -9.54 -12.82
N ARG A 333 4.44 -8.87 -13.34
CA ARG A 333 5.27 -9.41 -14.43
C ARG A 333 6.06 -10.64 -13.99
N LEU A 334 6.60 -10.64 -12.77
CA LEU A 334 7.38 -11.76 -12.23
C LEU A 334 6.50 -12.96 -11.90
N ILE A 335 5.30 -12.75 -11.34
CA ILE A 335 4.31 -13.81 -11.12
C ILE A 335 3.98 -14.53 -12.43
N ARG A 336 3.69 -13.79 -13.51
CA ARG A 336 3.46 -14.38 -14.85
C ARG A 336 4.65 -15.20 -15.35
N LYS A 337 5.89 -14.75 -15.10
CA LYS A 337 7.10 -15.50 -15.47
C LYS A 337 7.26 -16.77 -14.65
N TYR A 338 6.95 -16.72 -13.36
CA TYR A 338 6.98 -17.86 -12.47
C TYR A 338 5.95 -18.91 -12.91
N ASP A 339 4.72 -18.51 -13.21
CA ASP A 339 3.68 -19.41 -13.70
C ASP A 339 4.04 -20.03 -15.05
N ALA A 340 4.59 -19.24 -15.96
CA ALA A 340 5.06 -19.74 -17.26
C ALA A 340 6.22 -20.74 -17.10
N ALA A 341 7.09 -20.57 -16.10
CA ALA A 341 8.12 -21.55 -15.78
C ALA A 341 7.52 -22.83 -15.19
N ALA A 342 6.55 -22.71 -14.29
CA ALA A 342 5.87 -23.85 -13.68
C ALA A 342 5.12 -24.72 -14.71
N ARG A 343 4.44 -24.09 -15.69
CA ARG A 343 3.72 -24.81 -16.76
C ARG A 343 4.60 -25.56 -17.76
N ARG A 344 5.90 -25.22 -17.86
CA ARG A 344 6.83 -25.91 -18.77
C ARG A 344 7.38 -27.22 -18.19
N ASP A 345 7.29 -27.38 -16.88
CA ASP A 345 7.79 -28.55 -16.16
C ASP A 345 6.68 -29.58 -15.85
N ALA A 346 5.42 -29.20 -16.02
CA ALA A 346 4.25 -30.08 -16.00
C ALA A 346 4.03 -30.70 -17.39
#